data_AF-A0A948FE53-F1
#
_entry.id   AF-A0A948FE53-F1
#
_cell.length_a   1.000
_cell.length_b   1.000
_cell.length_c   1.000
_cell.angle_alpha   90.00
_cell.angle_beta   90.00
_cell.angle_gamma   90.00
#
_symmetry.space_group_name_H-M   'P 1'
#
loop_
_entity.id
_entity.type
_entity.pdbx_description
1 polymer ?
#
loop_
_entity_poly.entity_id
_entity_poly.type
_entity_poly.pdbx_seq_one_letter_code
_entity_poly.pdbx_strand_id
1 'polypeptide(L)'
;MGIIHKFKQEVRDFIIEQKKTNPNLGCRNLVDLIEEKFQVKVSKSSVNSIIKNAGLSSPIGRRLKKKRRKFKLPPVLLPQEPPAPQLTIQIPTEEPPETPKEEPAITPPVEIQPEAPVEEKPPEKPIEAPAEALPTEKAAEPPPLEAMPEMPAPPVSEPAIAPSEIESSGAILLKAADCLLGGSNQIVRIIKSHLSLKEDGLKPKIDSCIYVQIKELEKGEYGSQALVPFIGKHLSAQDLSTYHNDIQGFRDLSPDFVSSISSALQEVSGIKISIPTGESFYLDGQFSTVWSSQHIPYDFSATLDTARSYINKSFYEDAPLILFTAPGTDSPTPEFFNLLTSLNSQVEKNIKITLLNNKLQEIQTDHCHLSGRRQFVFALWPWQYINYRRVKKIGEFKPFYFEETKKNLFIADSEIELSQDTAGQELTLRGCAIKTSLNEKIRVLILGNLAPETSSIEELANLYLRRWPNLDEGFQYFSRKLELFTYTAGSGHFFSSETEKFELEKSAQDLDSLFRKYLEILDLYIRWHILPAEYEHKDFNLAKERFYNLKISYKEEKTFISIIFHPAQDYSFRKDLDYACRRLNERQIIFPVGKKLWFSIT
;
A
#
# COMPACT_ATOMS: atom_id res chain seq x y z
N MET A 1 9.12 -14.53 14.50
CA MET A 1 8.98 -14.49 15.98
C MET A 1 9.95 -15.50 16.57
N GLY A 2 10.95 -15.02 17.33
CA GLY A 2 12.02 -15.87 17.86
C GLY A 2 11.57 -16.65 19.09
N ILE A 3 11.78 -17.96 19.08
CA ILE A 3 11.58 -18.85 20.23
C ILE A 3 12.49 -18.33 21.36
N ILE A 4 11.90 -17.75 22.40
CA ILE A 4 12.62 -17.40 23.64
C ILE A 4 12.92 -18.73 24.33
N HIS A 5 14.04 -19.36 23.96
CA HIS A 5 14.58 -20.43 24.79
C HIS A 5 14.80 -19.85 26.19
N LYS A 6 14.09 -20.40 27.18
CA LYS A 6 14.29 -20.07 28.58
C LYS A 6 15.76 -20.34 28.90
N PHE A 7 16.55 -19.29 29.06
CA PHE A 7 17.94 -19.39 29.51
C PHE A 7 17.98 -20.17 30.83
N LYS A 8 18.94 -21.10 30.95
CA LYS A 8 19.28 -21.67 32.26
C LYS A 8 19.64 -20.54 33.22
N GLN A 9 19.26 -20.67 34.48
CA GLN A 9 19.46 -19.63 35.48
C GLN A 9 20.95 -19.25 35.63
N GLU A 10 21.84 -20.24 35.52
CA GLU A 10 23.30 -20.05 35.53
C GLU A 10 23.81 -19.08 34.46
N VAL A 11 23.23 -19.10 33.25
CA VAL A 11 23.63 -18.19 32.17
C VAL A 11 23.12 -16.77 32.46
N ARG A 12 21.94 -16.64 33.07
CA ARG A 12 21.39 -15.33 33.48
C ARG A 12 22.25 -14.71 34.58
N ASP A 13 22.58 -15.50 35.58
CA ASP A 13 23.39 -15.05 36.72
C ASP A 13 24.79 -14.65 36.26
N PHE A 14 25.41 -15.43 35.35
CA PHE A 14 26.69 -15.08 34.74
C PHE A 14 26.64 -13.77 33.95
N ILE A 15 25.60 -13.53 33.15
CA ILE A 15 25.42 -12.26 32.41
C ILE A 15 25.37 -11.07 33.38
N ILE A 16 24.58 -11.21 34.45
CA ILE A 16 24.39 -10.16 35.47
C ILE A 16 25.70 -9.91 36.22
N GLU A 17 26.40 -10.96 36.63
CA GLU A 17 27.69 -10.87 37.34
C GLU A 17 28.76 -10.21 36.46
N GLN A 18 28.94 -10.66 35.22
CA GLN A 18 29.92 -10.06 34.30
C GLN A 18 29.63 -8.58 34.01
N LYS A 19 28.34 -8.22 33.90
CA LYS A 19 27.95 -6.83 33.67
C LYS A 19 28.13 -5.95 34.91
N LYS A 20 27.95 -6.49 36.12
CA LYS A 20 28.26 -5.81 37.40
C LYS A 20 29.76 -5.61 37.57
N THR A 21 30.57 -6.63 37.29
CA THR A 21 32.03 -6.56 37.41
C THR A 21 32.66 -5.65 36.36
N ASN A 22 32.13 -5.65 35.13
CA ASN A 22 32.62 -4.83 34.03
C ASN A 22 31.49 -4.03 33.36
N PRO A 23 31.12 -2.86 33.88
CA PRO A 23 30.04 -2.04 33.31
C PRO A 23 30.24 -1.65 31.84
N ASN A 24 31.49 -1.57 31.38
CA ASN A 24 31.84 -1.23 30.00
C ASN A 24 31.70 -2.41 29.01
N LEU A 25 31.40 -3.62 29.46
CA LEU A 25 31.24 -4.77 28.56
C LEU A 25 30.01 -4.57 27.66
N GLY A 26 30.23 -4.62 26.34
CA GLY A 26 29.16 -4.57 25.35
C GLY A 26 28.42 -5.90 25.24
N CYS A 27 27.16 -5.87 24.76
CA CYS A 27 26.36 -7.10 24.58
C CYS A 27 27.02 -8.11 23.62
N ARG A 28 27.88 -7.66 22.69
CA ARG A 28 28.59 -8.56 21.75
C ARG A 28 29.62 -9.41 22.49
N ASN A 29 30.48 -8.77 23.27
CA ASN A 29 31.50 -9.47 24.05
C ASN A 29 30.88 -10.43 25.08
N LEU A 30 29.72 -10.08 25.66
CA LEU A 30 28.99 -11.00 26.53
C LEU A 30 28.49 -12.24 25.79
N VAL A 31 28.01 -12.09 24.54
CA VAL A 31 27.61 -13.25 23.71
C VAL A 31 28.81 -14.17 23.49
N ASP A 32 29.97 -13.61 23.15
CA ASP A 32 31.18 -14.39 22.89
C ASP A 32 31.65 -15.13 24.16
N LEU A 33 31.62 -14.47 25.34
CA LEU A 33 31.96 -15.10 26.62
C LEU A 33 30.98 -16.21 27.04
N ILE A 34 29.68 -16.06 26.72
CA ILE A 34 28.67 -17.09 27.01
C ILE A 34 28.88 -18.30 26.09
N GLU A 35 29.17 -18.06 24.80
CA GLU A 35 29.47 -19.11 23.84
C GLU A 35 30.73 -19.87 24.25
N GLU A 36 31.79 -19.17 24.68
CA GLU A 36 33.03 -19.79 25.16
C GLU A 36 32.82 -20.64 26.43
N LYS A 37 32.15 -20.07 27.45
CA LYS A 37 32.03 -20.70 28.78
C LYS A 37 30.97 -21.80 28.83
N PHE A 38 29.82 -21.60 28.18
CA PHE A 38 28.68 -22.51 28.27
C PHE A 38 28.45 -23.31 27.00
N GLN A 39 29.18 -23.03 25.90
CA GLN A 39 28.98 -23.67 24.60
C GLN A 39 27.54 -23.51 24.08
N VAL A 40 26.89 -22.40 24.41
CA VAL A 40 25.52 -22.07 23.99
C VAL A 40 25.54 -20.80 23.13
N LYS A 41 25.03 -20.90 21.89
CA LYS A 41 24.83 -19.76 21.00
C LYS A 41 23.64 -18.93 21.45
N VAL A 42 23.88 -17.66 21.75
CA VAL A 42 22.87 -16.74 22.29
C VAL A 42 22.78 -15.48 21.44
N SER A 43 21.57 -14.96 21.21
CA SER A 43 21.39 -13.75 20.42
C SER A 43 21.68 -12.49 21.25
N LYS A 44 22.17 -11.44 20.57
CA LYS A 44 22.46 -10.13 21.20
C LYS A 44 21.22 -9.51 21.84
N SER A 45 20.05 -9.67 21.22
CA SER A 45 18.78 -9.14 21.74
C SER A 45 18.40 -9.80 23.07
N SER A 46 18.59 -11.11 23.20
CA SER A 46 18.29 -11.84 24.43
C SER A 46 19.17 -11.42 25.61
N VAL A 47 20.48 -11.25 25.38
CA VAL A 47 21.41 -10.73 26.39
C VAL A 47 21.03 -9.31 26.81
N ASN A 48 20.64 -8.46 25.84
CA ASN A 48 20.19 -7.09 26.12
C ASN A 48 18.91 -7.05 26.97
N SER A 49 17.94 -7.94 26.71
CA SER A 49 16.72 -8.05 27.52
C SER A 49 17.02 -8.45 28.97
N ILE A 50 17.95 -9.37 29.21
CA ILE A 50 18.38 -9.77 30.57
C ILE A 50 19.01 -8.58 31.30
N ILE A 51 19.91 -7.83 30.63
CA ILE A 51 20.57 -6.65 31.22
C ILE A 51 19.57 -5.55 31.56
N LYS A 52 18.59 -5.29 30.68
CA LYS A 52 17.52 -4.31 30.92
C LYS A 52 16.64 -4.71 32.10
N ASN A 53 16.22 -5.97 32.16
CA ASN A 53 15.39 -6.47 33.25
C ASN A 53 16.11 -6.44 34.60
N ALA A 54 17.43 -6.57 34.60
CA ALA A 54 18.27 -6.45 35.80
C ALA A 54 18.60 -4.99 36.20
N GLY A 55 18.13 -3.98 35.45
CA GLY A 55 18.42 -2.57 35.73
C GLY A 55 19.88 -2.16 35.48
N LEU A 56 20.66 -2.98 34.76
CA LEU A 56 22.09 -2.76 34.49
C LEU A 56 22.35 -2.10 33.12
N SER A 57 21.31 -1.64 32.43
CA SER A 57 21.47 -0.92 31.17
C SER A 57 22.01 0.47 31.45
N SER A 58 23.23 0.75 31.00
CA SER A 58 23.77 2.11 31.04
C SER A 58 22.83 3.04 30.27
N PRO A 59 22.51 4.24 30.79
CA PRO A 59 21.68 5.20 30.07
C PRO A 59 22.34 5.50 28.73
N ILE A 60 21.67 5.14 27.64
CA ILE A 60 22.11 5.45 26.28
C ILE A 60 21.82 6.94 26.05
N GLY A 61 22.57 7.79 26.73
CA GLY A 61 22.65 9.19 26.38
C GLY A 61 23.30 9.29 25.01
N ARG A 62 22.60 9.88 24.03
CA ARG A 62 23.23 10.33 22.79
C ARG A 62 24.47 11.12 23.20
N ARG A 63 25.68 10.65 22.87
CA ARG A 63 26.88 11.48 22.97
C ARG A 63 26.53 12.80 22.26
N LEU A 64 26.53 13.90 23.02
CA LEU A 64 26.45 15.24 22.44
C LEU A 64 27.48 15.28 21.31
N LYS A 65 27.00 15.33 20.07
CA LYS A 65 27.89 15.50 18.91
C LYS A 65 28.72 16.74 19.24
N LYS A 66 30.04 16.59 19.37
CA LYS A 66 30.96 17.74 19.49
C LYS A 66 30.52 18.71 18.40
N LYS A 67 30.03 19.90 18.78
CA LYS A 67 29.59 20.94 17.84
C LYS A 67 30.72 21.07 16.82
N ARG A 68 30.50 20.61 15.59
CA ARG A 68 31.41 20.90 14.48
C ARG A 68 31.56 22.42 14.48
N ARG A 69 32.81 22.92 14.61
CA ARG A 69 33.10 24.35 14.43
C ARG A 69 32.42 24.75 13.14
N LYS A 70 31.43 25.66 13.22
CA LYS A 70 30.76 26.21 12.04
C LYS A 70 31.86 26.73 11.12
N PHE A 71 31.96 26.15 9.94
CA PHE A 71 32.82 26.66 8.88
C PHE A 71 32.29 28.07 8.58
N LYS A 72 33.06 29.12 8.91
CA LYS A 72 32.70 30.49 8.54
C LYS A 72 32.95 30.59 7.04
N LEU A 73 31.90 30.54 6.23
CA LEU A 73 31.97 30.96 4.84
C LEU A 73 32.35 32.46 4.83
N PRO A 74 33.26 32.89 3.93
CA PRO A 74 33.52 34.32 3.74
C PRO A 74 32.22 35.03 3.34
N PRO A 75 32.02 36.29 3.78
CA PRO A 75 30.80 37.03 3.50
C PRO A 75 30.65 37.18 1.99
N VAL A 76 29.61 36.55 1.44
CA VAL A 76 29.15 36.79 0.08
C VAL A 76 28.53 38.18 0.07
N LEU A 77 29.13 39.09 -0.69
CA LEU A 77 28.55 40.40 -0.98
C LEU A 77 27.29 40.17 -1.84
N LEU A 78 26.12 40.25 -1.21
CA LEU A 78 24.85 40.28 -1.94
C LEU A 78 24.71 41.67 -2.60
N PRO A 79 24.27 41.74 -3.86
CA PRO A 79 23.88 43.00 -4.49
C PRO A 79 22.79 43.68 -3.66
N GLN A 80 22.93 44.99 -3.41
CA GLN A 80 21.90 45.77 -2.73
C GLN A 80 20.63 45.78 -3.57
N GLU A 81 19.52 45.35 -2.98
CA GLU A 81 18.19 45.51 -3.57
C GLU A 81 17.86 47.00 -3.68
N PRO A 82 17.32 47.46 -4.82
CA PRO A 82 16.83 48.83 -4.95
C PRO A 82 15.60 49.04 -4.04
N PRO A 83 15.44 50.25 -3.46
CA PRO A 83 14.36 50.54 -2.54
C PRO A 83 12.99 50.47 -3.25
N ALA A 84 12.08 49.69 -2.67
CA ALA A 84 10.71 49.58 -3.14
C ALA A 84 9.94 50.91 -2.98
N PRO A 85 9.08 51.28 -3.94
CA PRO A 85 8.24 52.48 -3.83
C PRO A 85 7.17 52.30 -2.74
N GLN A 86 7.11 53.26 -1.82
CA GLN A 86 6.09 53.31 -0.76
C GLN A 86 4.76 53.77 -1.36
N LEU A 87 3.76 52.88 -1.35
CA LEU A 87 2.36 53.23 -1.60
C LEU A 87 1.65 53.43 -0.25
N THR A 88 1.34 54.69 0.04
CA THR A 88 0.56 55.09 1.22
C THR A 88 -0.92 54.85 0.97
N ILE A 89 -1.50 53.85 1.62
CA ILE A 89 -2.96 53.65 1.70
C ILE A 89 -3.38 54.07 3.12
N GLN A 90 -4.20 55.13 3.20
CA GLN A 90 -4.84 55.54 4.45
C GLN A 90 -6.09 54.68 4.67
N ILE A 91 -6.17 54.00 5.81
CA ILE A 91 -7.37 53.29 6.28
C ILE A 91 -7.97 54.11 7.43
N PRO A 92 -9.28 54.43 7.42
CA PRO A 92 -9.95 55.10 8.53
C PRO A 92 -10.11 54.18 9.74
N THR A 93 -9.76 54.70 10.92
CA THR A 93 -9.93 54.05 12.22
C THR A 93 -11.37 54.28 12.71
N GLU A 94 -12.16 53.22 12.82
CA GLU A 94 -13.41 53.20 13.60
C GLU A 94 -13.14 52.67 15.02
N GLU A 95 -13.67 53.39 16.01
CA GLU A 95 -13.67 53.03 17.43
C GLU A 95 -14.53 51.78 17.73
N PRO A 96 -14.09 50.87 18.61
CA PRO A 96 -14.95 49.84 19.15
C PRO A 96 -15.69 50.32 20.42
N PRO A 97 -16.96 49.89 20.64
CA PRO A 97 -17.76 50.30 21.78
C PRO A 97 -17.38 49.58 23.08
N GLU A 98 -17.59 50.30 24.19
CA GLU A 98 -17.39 49.86 25.57
C GLU A 98 -18.29 48.66 25.93
N THR A 99 -17.71 47.69 26.66
CA THR A 99 -18.45 46.65 27.40
C THR A 99 -18.12 46.69 28.89
N PRO A 100 -19.07 46.32 29.78
CA PRO A 100 -19.02 46.63 31.20
C PRO A 100 -18.17 45.64 32.02
N LYS A 101 -17.59 46.15 33.10
CA LYS A 101 -16.87 45.39 34.14
C LYS A 101 -17.82 44.52 34.96
N GLU A 102 -17.54 43.22 35.02
CA GLU A 102 -18.00 42.31 36.08
C GLU A 102 -16.79 41.83 36.90
N GLU A 103 -16.89 41.98 38.22
CA GLU A 103 -15.96 41.45 39.23
C GLU A 103 -16.10 39.93 39.37
N PRO A 104 -15.01 39.18 39.57
CA PRO A 104 -15.09 37.86 40.17
C PRO A 104 -14.82 37.91 41.68
N ALA A 105 -15.79 37.39 42.43
CA ALA A 105 -15.69 37.09 43.85
C ALA A 105 -14.63 36.00 44.10
N ILE A 106 -13.79 36.25 45.11
CA ILE A 106 -12.77 35.33 45.61
C ILE A 106 -13.45 34.31 46.54
N THR A 107 -13.44 33.04 46.16
CA THR A 107 -13.73 31.91 47.07
C THR A 107 -12.45 31.43 47.77
N PRO A 108 -12.51 31.07 49.06
CA PRO A 108 -11.35 30.64 49.84
C PRO A 108 -10.88 29.21 49.49
N PRO A 109 -9.64 28.84 49.84
CA PRO A 109 -9.07 27.54 49.51
C PRO A 109 -9.63 26.45 50.41
N VAL A 110 -10.03 25.33 49.80
CA VAL A 110 -10.46 24.11 50.47
C VAL A 110 -9.24 23.43 51.10
N GLU A 111 -9.30 23.27 52.42
CA GLU A 111 -8.35 22.55 53.26
C GLU A 111 -8.48 21.04 53.00
N ILE A 112 -7.41 20.45 52.45
CA ILE A 112 -7.31 19.01 52.19
C ILE A 112 -7.02 18.31 53.53
N GLN A 113 -7.98 17.55 54.03
CA GLN A 113 -7.79 16.63 55.16
C GLN A 113 -6.92 15.43 54.73
N PRO A 114 -6.02 14.94 55.60
CA PRO A 114 -5.23 13.74 55.31
C PRO A 114 -6.11 12.48 55.39
N GLU A 115 -6.07 11.68 54.32
CA GLU A 115 -6.67 10.35 54.25
C GLU A 115 -6.07 9.42 55.32
N ALA A 116 -6.97 8.67 55.97
CA ALA A 116 -6.65 7.67 56.97
C ALA A 116 -5.90 6.46 56.37
N PRO A 117 -5.15 5.70 57.19
CA PRO A 117 -4.36 4.56 56.71
C PRO A 117 -5.28 3.41 56.31
N VAL A 118 -5.07 2.89 55.10
CA VAL A 118 -5.67 1.65 54.62
C VAL A 118 -5.13 0.48 55.43
N GLU A 119 -6.06 -0.24 56.07
CA GLU A 119 -5.81 -1.43 56.90
C GLU A 119 -5.32 -2.60 56.01
N GLU A 120 -4.09 -3.06 56.24
CA GLU A 120 -3.51 -4.23 55.59
C GLU A 120 -4.26 -5.52 55.99
N LYS A 121 -4.90 -6.16 55.01
CA LYS A 121 -5.40 -7.53 55.16
C LYS A 121 -4.22 -8.51 55.29
N PRO A 122 -4.30 -9.50 56.20
CA PRO A 122 -3.25 -10.49 56.39
C PRO A 122 -3.14 -11.45 55.18
N PRO A 123 -1.94 -12.00 54.92
CA PRO A 123 -1.70 -12.88 53.78
C PRO A 123 -2.41 -14.23 53.96
N GLU A 124 -3.21 -14.59 52.95
CA GLU A 124 -3.79 -15.93 52.81
C GLU A 124 -2.68 -16.99 52.68
N LYS A 125 -2.85 -18.07 53.44
CA LYS A 125 -1.97 -19.24 53.44
C LYS A 125 -1.99 -19.94 52.07
N PRO A 126 -0.87 -20.55 51.64
CA PRO A 126 -0.85 -21.39 50.44
C PRO A 126 -1.73 -22.62 50.65
N ILE A 127 -2.72 -22.80 49.77
CA ILE A 127 -3.47 -24.05 49.64
C ILE A 127 -2.54 -25.05 48.95
N GLU A 128 -2.17 -26.12 49.67
CA GLU A 128 -1.53 -27.30 49.11
C GLU A 128 -2.49 -27.99 48.13
N ALA A 129 -2.10 -28.05 46.86
CA ALA A 129 -2.79 -28.84 45.84
C ALA A 129 -2.47 -30.33 46.06
N PRO A 130 -3.46 -31.24 46.06
CA PRO A 130 -3.21 -32.67 46.09
C PRO A 130 -2.61 -33.11 44.75
N ALA A 131 -1.52 -33.87 44.82
CA ALA A 131 -0.93 -34.55 43.67
C ALA A 131 -1.89 -35.66 43.18
N GLU A 132 -2.72 -35.32 42.20
CA GLU A 132 -3.54 -36.29 41.47
C GLU A 132 -2.69 -36.91 40.35
N ALA A 133 -2.52 -38.24 40.42
CA ALA A 133 -1.75 -39.00 39.47
C ALA A 133 -2.43 -39.02 38.10
N LEU A 134 -1.72 -38.53 37.08
CA LEU A 134 -2.12 -38.64 35.67
C LEU A 134 -2.29 -40.12 35.27
N PRO A 135 -3.45 -40.52 34.72
CA PRO A 135 -3.61 -41.80 34.07
C PRO A 135 -2.72 -41.83 32.82
N THR A 136 -1.96 -42.91 32.68
CA THR A 136 -1.22 -43.22 31.46
C THR A 136 -2.23 -43.53 30.34
N GLU A 137 -2.48 -42.54 29.50
CA GLU A 137 -3.32 -42.65 28.31
C GLU A 137 -2.63 -43.59 27.32
N LYS A 138 -3.17 -44.81 27.24
CA LYS A 138 -2.81 -45.82 26.23
C LYS A 138 -3.12 -45.20 24.87
N ALA A 139 -2.09 -45.08 24.02
CA ALA A 139 -2.21 -44.63 22.64
C ALA A 139 -3.30 -45.42 21.91
N ALA A 140 -4.45 -44.78 21.69
CA ALA A 140 -5.48 -45.28 20.81
C ALA A 140 -4.97 -45.23 19.37
N GLU A 141 -5.26 -46.27 18.61
CA GLU A 141 -4.98 -46.34 17.17
C GLU A 141 -5.55 -45.10 16.46
N PRO A 142 -4.81 -44.50 15.52
CA PRO A 142 -5.31 -43.37 14.77
C PRO A 142 -6.60 -43.80 14.04
N PRO A 143 -7.67 -43.00 14.11
CA PRO A 143 -8.91 -43.32 13.41
C PRO A 143 -8.64 -43.51 11.92
N PRO A 144 -9.45 -44.33 11.22
CA PRO A 144 -9.32 -44.55 9.79
C PRO A 144 -9.23 -43.21 9.06
N LEU A 145 -8.25 -43.05 8.18
CA LEU A 145 -8.12 -41.90 7.28
C LEU A 145 -9.43 -41.75 6.48
N GLU A 146 -10.34 -40.91 6.96
CA GLU A 146 -11.50 -40.48 6.19
C GLU A 146 -10.98 -39.84 4.90
N ALA A 147 -11.47 -40.35 3.76
CA ALA A 147 -11.06 -39.91 2.44
C ALA A 147 -11.25 -38.39 2.35
N MET A 148 -10.14 -37.67 2.16
CA MET A 148 -10.20 -36.21 2.00
C MET A 148 -11.14 -35.88 0.85
N PRO A 149 -12.00 -34.86 0.98
CA PRO A 149 -12.86 -34.41 -0.11
C PRO A 149 -12.02 -34.19 -1.36
N GLU A 150 -12.33 -34.94 -2.42
CA GLU A 150 -11.62 -34.83 -3.68
C GLU A 150 -11.77 -33.39 -4.16
N MET A 151 -10.65 -32.70 -4.40
CA MET A 151 -10.71 -31.34 -4.89
C MET A 151 -11.44 -31.36 -6.23
N PRO A 152 -12.46 -30.50 -6.43
CA PRO A 152 -13.12 -30.43 -7.72
C PRO A 152 -12.05 -30.17 -8.76
N ALA A 153 -12.02 -31.03 -9.78
CA ALA A 153 -11.20 -30.77 -10.94
C ALA A 153 -11.50 -29.34 -11.41
N PRO A 154 -10.49 -28.57 -11.84
CA PRO A 154 -10.74 -27.25 -12.41
C PRO A 154 -11.85 -27.43 -13.46
N PRO A 155 -12.90 -26.59 -13.42
CA PRO A 155 -14.06 -26.77 -14.29
C PRO A 155 -13.54 -26.96 -15.71
N VAL A 156 -13.81 -28.14 -16.29
CA VAL A 156 -13.36 -28.49 -17.63
C VAL A 156 -14.03 -27.48 -18.55
N SER A 157 -13.30 -26.43 -18.91
CA SER A 157 -13.79 -25.44 -19.84
C SER A 157 -14.07 -26.17 -21.15
N GLU A 158 -15.29 -26.02 -21.67
CA GLU A 158 -15.57 -26.41 -23.05
C GLU A 158 -14.44 -25.86 -23.93
N PRO A 159 -14.00 -26.61 -24.96
CA PRO A 159 -12.94 -26.17 -25.85
C PRO A 159 -13.39 -24.91 -26.60
N ALA A 160 -13.23 -23.77 -25.94
CA ALA A 160 -13.37 -22.46 -26.52
C ALA A 160 -12.38 -22.43 -27.68
N ILE A 161 -12.86 -22.03 -28.86
CA ILE A 161 -12.02 -21.76 -30.03
C ILE A 161 -10.78 -21.05 -29.52
N ALA A 162 -9.62 -21.70 -29.64
CA ALA A 162 -8.40 -21.24 -28.99
C ALA A 162 -8.23 -19.75 -29.34
N PRO A 163 -8.40 -18.84 -28.37
CA PRO A 163 -8.31 -17.42 -28.65
C PRO A 163 -6.95 -17.18 -29.27
N SER A 164 -6.93 -16.48 -30.41
CA SER A 164 -5.70 -16.23 -31.16
C SER A 164 -4.69 -15.59 -30.22
N GLU A 165 -3.65 -16.34 -29.89
CA GLU A 165 -2.58 -15.89 -29.01
C GLU A 165 -1.76 -14.85 -29.79
N ILE A 166 -1.86 -13.59 -29.39
CA ILE A 166 -1.11 -12.50 -30.03
C ILE A 166 0.23 -12.40 -29.30
N GLU A 167 1.31 -12.75 -30.00
CA GLU A 167 2.67 -12.50 -29.51
C GLU A 167 2.96 -10.99 -29.48
N SER A 168 3.50 -10.52 -28.37
CA SER A 168 3.89 -9.11 -28.20
C SER A 168 5.09 -8.97 -27.26
N SER A 169 5.40 -7.73 -26.88
CA SER A 169 6.57 -7.35 -26.09
C SER A 169 6.19 -7.03 -24.64
N GLY A 170 7.12 -7.32 -23.73
CA GLY A 170 7.07 -6.96 -22.32
C GLY A 170 6.99 -5.46 -22.05
N ALA A 171 7.10 -4.61 -23.08
CA ALA A 171 6.80 -3.18 -22.99
C ALA A 171 5.37 -2.92 -22.52
N ILE A 172 4.47 -3.91 -22.53
CA ILE A 172 3.14 -3.82 -21.90
C ILE A 172 3.21 -3.35 -20.44
N LEU A 173 4.33 -3.56 -19.74
CA LEU A 173 4.58 -3.01 -18.41
C LEU A 173 4.54 -1.47 -18.41
N LEU A 174 5.11 -0.82 -19.44
CA LEU A 174 5.06 0.64 -19.63
C LEU A 174 3.62 1.09 -19.87
N LYS A 175 2.83 0.31 -20.61
CA LYS A 175 1.41 0.59 -20.79
C LYS A 175 0.63 0.48 -19.50
N ALA A 176 0.96 -0.51 -18.67
CA ALA A 176 0.37 -0.67 -17.36
C ALA A 176 0.67 0.55 -16.46
N ALA A 177 1.90 1.07 -16.51
CA ALA A 177 2.29 2.30 -15.82
C ALA A 177 1.56 3.54 -16.36
N ASP A 178 1.41 3.68 -17.68
CA ASP A 178 0.62 4.74 -18.30
C ASP A 178 -0.85 4.69 -17.86
N CYS A 179 -1.46 3.52 -17.77
CA CYS A 179 -2.81 3.36 -17.22
C CYS A 179 -2.93 3.78 -15.74
N LEU A 180 -1.84 3.70 -14.96
CA LEU A 180 -1.81 4.16 -13.57
C LEU A 180 -1.57 5.67 -13.47
N LEU A 181 -0.72 6.22 -14.34
CA LEU A 181 -0.39 7.65 -14.35
C LEU A 181 -1.46 8.50 -15.04
N GLY A 182 -2.14 7.94 -16.05
CA GLY A 182 -3.09 8.66 -16.90
C GLY A 182 -2.43 9.66 -17.86
N GLY A 183 -1.10 9.61 -18.04
CA GLY A 183 -0.39 10.64 -18.81
C GLY A 183 -0.77 10.67 -20.29
N SER A 184 -0.93 9.51 -20.95
CA SER A 184 -1.44 9.47 -22.33
C SER A 184 -2.85 10.04 -22.47
N ASN A 185 -3.72 9.88 -21.48
CA ASN A 185 -5.05 10.49 -21.48
C ASN A 185 -4.96 12.01 -21.40
N GLN A 186 -4.01 12.54 -20.61
CA GLN A 186 -3.76 13.98 -20.56
C GLN A 186 -3.22 14.51 -21.89
N ILE A 187 -2.27 13.81 -22.52
CA ILE A 187 -1.75 14.16 -23.85
C ILE A 187 -2.90 14.22 -24.87
N VAL A 188 -3.80 13.23 -24.87
CA VAL A 188 -4.96 13.21 -25.75
C VAL A 188 -5.86 14.42 -25.53
N ARG A 189 -6.10 14.84 -24.28
CA ARG A 189 -6.92 16.03 -23.98
C ARG A 189 -6.31 17.32 -24.53
N ILE A 190 -5.00 17.50 -24.38
CA ILE A 190 -4.27 18.66 -24.91
C ILE A 190 -4.38 18.69 -26.44
N ILE A 191 -4.09 17.57 -27.08
CA ILE A 191 -4.12 17.51 -28.54
C ILE A 191 -5.56 17.70 -29.05
N LYS A 192 -6.55 17.19 -28.34
CA LYS A 192 -7.97 17.45 -28.64
C LYS A 192 -8.30 18.94 -28.55
N SER A 193 -7.84 19.65 -27.52
CA SER A 193 -8.13 21.08 -27.35
C SER A 193 -7.48 21.95 -28.43
N HIS A 194 -6.34 21.53 -28.97
CA HIS A 194 -5.65 22.24 -30.05
C HIS A 194 -6.16 21.90 -31.45
N LEU A 195 -6.56 20.64 -31.70
CA LEU A 195 -6.85 20.18 -33.07
C LEU A 195 -8.33 20.19 -33.47
N SER A 196 -9.26 20.44 -32.53
CA SER A 196 -10.71 20.31 -32.77
C SER A 196 -11.11 18.97 -33.43
N LEU A 197 -10.29 17.92 -33.24
CA LEU A 197 -10.51 16.62 -33.85
C LEU A 197 -11.66 15.89 -33.16
N LYS A 198 -12.37 15.08 -33.94
CA LYS A 198 -13.31 14.10 -33.39
C LYS A 198 -12.57 13.12 -32.48
N GLU A 199 -13.24 12.74 -31.41
CA GLU A 199 -12.68 11.95 -30.30
C GLU A 199 -12.30 10.52 -30.71
N ASP A 200 -12.98 9.97 -31.71
CA ASP A 200 -12.86 8.57 -32.09
C ASP A 200 -11.48 8.25 -32.68
N GLY A 201 -10.70 7.48 -31.91
CA GLY A 201 -9.43 6.92 -32.37
C GLY A 201 -8.18 7.78 -32.11
N LEU A 202 -8.30 8.94 -31.43
CA LEU A 202 -7.13 9.77 -31.10
C LEU A 202 -6.19 9.06 -30.12
N LYS A 203 -6.75 8.40 -29.10
CA LYS A 203 -6.00 7.68 -28.07
C LYS A 203 -5.11 6.55 -28.64
N PRO A 204 -5.63 5.64 -29.48
CA PRO A 204 -4.83 4.69 -30.23
C PRO A 204 -3.62 5.28 -30.96
N LYS A 205 -3.81 6.42 -31.65
CA LYS A 205 -2.74 7.07 -32.42
C LYS A 205 -1.66 7.64 -31.51
N ILE A 206 -2.05 8.30 -30.41
CA ILE A 206 -1.11 8.81 -29.41
C ILE A 206 -0.33 7.70 -28.73
N ASP A 207 -1.00 6.61 -28.34
CA ASP A 207 -0.32 5.45 -27.79
C ASP A 207 0.72 4.91 -28.77
N SER A 208 0.37 4.84 -30.06
CA SER A 208 1.31 4.42 -31.10
C SER A 208 2.54 5.32 -31.18
N CYS A 209 2.34 6.64 -31.19
CA CYS A 209 3.46 7.60 -31.24
C CYS A 209 4.35 7.54 -29.99
N ILE A 210 3.79 7.22 -28.83
CA ILE A 210 4.56 7.00 -27.60
C ILE A 210 5.39 5.72 -27.71
N TYR A 211 4.74 4.59 -28.01
CA TYR A 211 5.41 3.29 -27.95
C TYR A 211 6.31 2.99 -29.15
N VAL A 212 6.09 3.61 -30.32
CA VAL A 212 6.97 3.41 -31.51
C VAL A 212 8.43 3.80 -31.22
N GLN A 213 8.67 4.69 -30.26
CA GLN A 213 10.01 5.10 -29.84
C GLN A 213 10.87 3.94 -29.29
N ILE A 214 10.27 2.80 -28.94
CA ILE A 214 10.98 1.59 -28.54
C ILE A 214 11.46 0.89 -29.82
N LYS A 215 12.67 1.24 -30.30
CA LYS A 215 13.33 0.81 -31.57
C LYS A 215 13.21 -0.66 -32.01
N GLU A 216 12.88 -1.58 -31.12
CA GLU A 216 12.66 -3.00 -31.48
C GLU A 216 11.27 -3.23 -32.10
N LEU A 217 10.30 -2.35 -31.80
CA LEU A 217 9.00 -2.28 -32.49
C LEU A 217 9.17 -1.74 -33.93
N GLU A 218 10.25 -0.99 -34.21
CA GLU A 218 10.55 -0.48 -35.55
C GLU A 218 11.30 -1.49 -36.44
N LYS A 219 12.10 -2.39 -35.85
CA LYS A 219 13.02 -3.28 -36.59
C LYS A 219 12.55 -4.73 -36.72
N GLY A 220 11.49 -5.14 -36.02
CA GLY A 220 11.05 -6.53 -35.96
C GLY A 220 10.00 -6.92 -37.01
N GLU A 221 9.93 -8.23 -37.31
CA GLU A 221 8.89 -8.90 -38.13
C GLU A 221 7.45 -8.71 -37.61
N TYR A 222 7.27 -8.10 -36.44
CA TYR A 222 5.98 -8.00 -35.76
C TYR A 222 5.07 -6.86 -36.24
N GLY A 223 5.55 -5.98 -37.13
CA GLY A 223 4.75 -4.92 -37.76
C GLY A 223 3.88 -4.09 -36.81
N SER A 224 2.83 -3.48 -37.35
CA SER A 224 1.78 -2.81 -36.56
C SER A 224 1.01 -3.76 -35.62
N GLN A 225 1.19 -5.07 -35.75
CA GLN A 225 0.49 -6.09 -34.94
C GLN A 225 1.04 -6.18 -33.52
N ALA A 226 2.35 -6.02 -33.31
CA ALA A 226 2.95 -6.01 -31.96
C ALA A 226 2.39 -4.91 -31.06
N LEU A 227 1.90 -3.81 -31.66
CA LEU A 227 1.32 -2.69 -30.92
C LEU A 227 -0.17 -2.89 -30.57
N VAL A 228 -0.84 -3.87 -31.18
CA VAL A 228 -2.28 -4.09 -30.95
C VAL A 228 -2.62 -4.28 -29.47
N PRO A 229 -1.85 -5.05 -28.67
CA PRO A 229 -2.11 -5.17 -27.23
C PRO A 229 -2.00 -3.86 -26.44
N PHE A 230 -1.27 -2.87 -26.96
CA PHE A 230 -1.09 -1.55 -26.33
C PHE A 230 -2.21 -0.58 -26.69
N ILE A 231 -2.64 -0.66 -27.95
CA ILE A 231 -3.50 0.33 -28.61
C ILE A 231 -4.96 -0.11 -28.56
N GLY A 232 -5.22 -1.42 -28.53
CA GLY A 232 -6.54 -2.03 -28.73
C GLY A 232 -7.07 -1.93 -30.16
N LYS A 233 -6.28 -1.40 -31.11
CA LYS A 233 -6.66 -1.21 -32.50
C LYS A 233 -5.47 -1.37 -33.43
N HIS A 234 -5.70 -1.98 -34.59
CA HIS A 234 -4.72 -2.00 -35.67
C HIS A 234 -4.69 -0.65 -36.39
N LEU A 235 -3.49 -0.06 -36.52
CA LEU A 235 -3.26 1.19 -37.25
C LEU A 235 -2.24 0.92 -38.36
N SER A 236 -2.49 1.42 -39.57
CA SER A 236 -1.53 1.27 -40.66
C SER A 236 -0.32 2.20 -40.46
N ALA A 237 0.84 1.81 -40.98
CA ALA A 237 2.03 2.67 -40.94
C ALA A 237 1.80 4.04 -41.62
N GLN A 238 0.99 4.05 -42.68
CA GLN A 238 0.60 5.28 -43.37
C GLN A 238 -0.25 6.18 -42.46
N ASP A 239 -1.28 5.62 -41.79
CA ASP A 239 -2.13 6.39 -40.87
C ASP A 239 -1.32 7.01 -39.72
N LEU A 240 -0.35 6.24 -39.20
CA LEU A 240 0.54 6.71 -38.13
C LEU A 240 1.48 7.81 -38.62
N SER A 241 2.09 7.65 -39.80
CA SER A 241 2.97 8.67 -40.37
C SER A 241 2.21 9.95 -40.70
N THR A 242 1.02 9.86 -41.30
CA THR A 242 0.17 11.03 -41.55
C THR A 242 -0.16 11.73 -40.24
N TYR A 243 -0.62 10.99 -39.23
CA TYR A 243 -0.97 11.58 -37.94
C TYR A 243 0.23 12.21 -37.24
N HIS A 244 1.40 11.55 -37.29
CA HIS A 244 2.64 12.06 -36.70
C HIS A 244 3.09 13.37 -37.36
N ASN A 245 3.02 13.45 -38.69
CA ASN A 245 3.29 14.69 -39.42
C ASN A 245 2.29 15.80 -39.07
N ASP A 246 1.00 15.45 -38.91
CA ASP A 246 -0.03 16.40 -38.49
C ASP A 246 0.32 16.99 -37.12
N ILE A 247 0.59 16.17 -36.11
CA ILE A 247 0.89 16.64 -34.74
C ILE A 247 2.24 17.37 -34.63
N GLN A 248 3.24 17.03 -35.45
CA GLN A 248 4.52 17.75 -35.49
C GLN A 248 4.39 19.18 -36.01
N GLY A 249 3.34 19.49 -36.78
CA GLY A 249 3.06 20.84 -37.26
C GLY A 249 2.77 21.87 -36.15
N PHE A 250 2.47 21.41 -34.92
CA PHE A 250 2.03 22.24 -33.82
C PHE A 250 3.19 22.55 -32.86
N ARG A 251 3.91 23.66 -33.13
CA ARG A 251 5.09 24.09 -32.35
C ARG A 251 4.77 24.53 -30.92
N ASP A 252 3.51 24.84 -30.62
CA ASP A 252 3.09 25.42 -29.33
C ASP A 252 2.54 24.38 -28.32
N LEU A 253 2.60 23.08 -28.62
CA LEU A 253 2.10 22.04 -27.70
C LEU A 253 3.02 21.76 -26.51
N SER A 254 4.30 22.10 -26.62
CA SER A 254 5.34 21.74 -25.66
C SER A 254 5.03 22.19 -24.22
N PRO A 255 4.68 23.46 -23.92
CA PRO A 255 4.41 23.89 -22.55
C PRO A 255 3.21 23.19 -21.91
N ASP A 256 2.12 23.02 -22.67
CA ASP A 256 0.91 22.34 -22.21
C ASP A 256 1.18 20.86 -21.93
N PHE A 257 1.97 20.21 -22.80
CA PHE A 257 2.43 18.83 -22.63
C PHE A 257 3.22 18.66 -21.35
N VAL A 258 4.25 19.48 -21.13
CA VAL A 258 5.08 19.45 -19.92
C VAL A 258 4.22 19.63 -18.67
N SER A 259 3.37 20.65 -18.66
CA SER A 259 2.47 20.94 -17.53
C SER A 259 1.54 19.76 -17.22
N SER A 260 0.98 19.15 -18.25
CA SER A 260 0.03 18.05 -18.12
C SER A 260 0.68 16.76 -17.67
N ILE A 261 1.88 16.44 -18.17
CA ILE A 261 2.66 15.30 -17.68
C ILE A 261 3.09 15.56 -16.23
N SER A 262 3.61 16.75 -15.89
CA SER A 262 3.93 17.09 -14.51
C SER A 262 2.72 16.95 -13.56
N SER A 263 1.51 17.25 -14.03
CA SER A 263 0.28 17.03 -13.28
C SER A 263 -0.06 15.54 -13.11
N ALA A 264 0.12 14.72 -14.15
CA ALA A 264 -0.07 13.27 -14.08
C ALA A 264 0.90 12.58 -13.10
N LEU A 265 2.06 13.18 -12.88
CA LEU A 265 3.07 12.70 -11.92
C LEU A 265 2.80 13.12 -10.47
N GLN A 266 1.74 13.89 -10.21
CA GLN A 266 1.37 14.21 -8.83
C GLN A 266 0.96 12.95 -8.09
N GLU A 267 1.51 12.79 -6.89
CA GLU A 267 1.19 11.67 -6.02
C GLU A 267 0.38 12.11 -4.80
N VAL A 268 -0.56 11.24 -4.44
CA VAL A 268 -1.38 11.30 -3.25
C VAL A 268 -0.76 10.35 -2.23
N SER A 269 -0.18 10.90 -1.17
CA SER A 269 0.36 10.14 -0.04
C SER A 269 -0.74 9.68 0.90
N GLY A 270 -1.77 10.52 1.07
CA GLY A 270 -2.86 10.30 1.99
C GLY A 270 -4.16 10.96 1.54
N ILE A 271 -5.25 10.38 2.00
CA ILE A 271 -6.62 10.81 1.72
C ILE A 271 -7.30 11.01 3.05
N LYS A 272 -7.52 12.28 3.41
CA LYS A 272 -8.23 12.64 4.63
C LYS A 272 -9.73 12.61 4.35
N ILE A 273 -10.46 11.81 5.10
CA ILE A 273 -11.92 11.78 5.08
C ILE A 273 -12.39 12.44 6.37
N SER A 274 -13.15 13.52 6.22
CA SER A 274 -13.78 14.24 7.33
C SER A 274 -15.29 14.05 7.26
N ILE A 275 -15.87 13.63 8.39
CA ILE A 275 -17.31 13.43 8.52
C ILE A 275 -17.95 14.60 9.33
N PRO A 276 -19.26 14.86 9.20
CA PRO A 276 -19.92 16.00 9.84
C PRO A 276 -19.81 16.06 11.37
N THR A 277 -19.56 14.92 12.03
CA THR A 277 -19.37 14.85 13.50
C THR A 277 -18.05 15.46 13.96
N GLY A 278 -17.19 15.89 13.03
CA GLY A 278 -15.87 16.47 13.31
C GLY A 278 -14.74 15.42 13.33
N GLU A 279 -15.07 14.13 13.26
CA GLU A 279 -14.08 13.07 13.18
C GLU A 279 -13.39 13.07 11.80
N SER A 280 -12.13 12.65 11.79
CA SER A 280 -11.39 12.45 10.55
C SER A 280 -10.46 11.26 10.65
N PHE A 281 -10.31 10.56 9.55
CA PHE A 281 -9.40 9.43 9.41
C PHE A 281 -8.70 9.48 8.05
N TYR A 282 -7.58 8.77 7.93
CA TYR A 282 -6.72 8.84 6.75
C TYR A 282 -6.67 7.48 6.06
N LEU A 283 -6.86 7.45 4.74
CA LEU A 283 -6.50 6.31 3.89
C LEU A 283 -5.17 6.61 3.20
N ASP A 284 -4.37 5.59 2.93
CA ASP A 284 -3.24 5.76 2.00
C ASP A 284 -3.70 5.84 0.55
N GLY A 285 -2.86 6.41 -0.33
CA GLY A 285 -3.15 6.55 -1.75
C GLY A 285 -3.45 5.23 -2.47
N GLN A 286 -2.97 4.09 -1.95
CA GLN A 286 -3.20 2.75 -2.49
C GLN A 286 -4.44 2.06 -1.93
N PHE A 287 -5.15 2.67 -0.97
CA PHE A 287 -6.28 2.11 -0.23
C PHE A 287 -5.90 0.80 0.48
N SER A 288 -4.68 0.72 1.02
CA SER A 288 -4.19 -0.48 1.69
C SER A 288 -4.75 -0.61 3.10
N THR A 289 -4.76 0.47 3.87
CA THR A 289 -5.23 0.49 5.26
C THR A 289 -5.74 1.88 5.66
N VAL A 290 -6.34 1.95 6.84
CA VAL A 290 -6.60 3.20 7.56
C VAL A 290 -5.40 3.58 8.41
N TRP A 291 -5.14 4.87 8.55
CA TRP A 291 -4.08 5.45 9.36
C TRP A 291 -4.67 6.43 10.39
N SER A 292 -4.13 6.40 11.61
CA SER A 292 -4.49 7.31 12.70
C SER A 292 -3.84 8.69 12.58
N SER A 293 -2.88 8.85 11.66
CA SER A 293 -2.21 10.13 11.44
C SER A 293 -1.93 10.35 9.95
N GLN A 294 -1.68 11.60 9.59
CA GLN A 294 -1.25 12.00 8.25
C GLN A 294 0.17 11.54 7.89
N HIS A 295 0.93 10.95 8.83
CA HIS A 295 2.30 10.47 8.57
C HIS A 295 2.29 9.09 7.92
N ILE A 296 1.79 9.04 6.69
CA ILE A 296 1.71 7.82 5.89
C ILE A 296 3.04 7.58 5.17
N PRO A 297 3.58 6.36 5.16
CA PRO A 297 4.79 6.06 4.41
C PRO A 297 4.58 6.30 2.92
N TYR A 298 5.56 6.95 2.29
CA TYR A 298 5.57 7.24 0.86
C TYR A 298 5.30 6.01 -0.01
N ASP A 299 5.78 4.85 0.41
CA ASP A 299 5.57 3.56 -0.23
C ASP A 299 4.09 3.19 -0.47
N PHE A 300 3.16 3.84 0.23
CA PHE A 300 1.71 3.68 0.08
C PHE A 300 1.07 4.81 -0.75
N SER A 301 1.86 5.67 -1.40
CA SER A 301 1.36 6.68 -2.33
C SER A 301 0.80 6.05 -3.60
N ALA A 302 -0.10 6.77 -4.24
CA ALA A 302 -0.54 6.48 -5.59
C ALA A 302 -0.55 7.77 -6.42
N THR A 303 -0.58 7.64 -7.73
CA THR A 303 -0.78 8.80 -8.61
C THR A 303 -2.15 9.42 -8.33
N LEU A 304 -2.30 10.72 -8.62
CA LEU A 304 -3.56 11.43 -8.46
C LEU A 304 -4.71 10.76 -9.23
N ASP A 305 -4.45 10.31 -10.46
CA ASP A 305 -5.44 9.63 -11.29
C ASP A 305 -5.89 8.29 -10.67
N THR A 306 -4.93 7.49 -10.18
CA THR A 306 -5.22 6.23 -9.50
C THR A 306 -6.02 6.44 -8.21
N ALA A 307 -5.61 7.39 -7.36
CA ALA A 307 -6.31 7.68 -6.12
C ALA A 307 -7.75 8.16 -6.37
N ARG A 308 -7.95 9.03 -7.37
CA ARG A 308 -9.30 9.47 -7.79
C ARG A 308 -10.14 8.34 -8.33
N SER A 309 -9.55 7.43 -9.11
CA SER A 309 -10.24 6.23 -9.61
C SER A 309 -10.77 5.36 -8.45
N TYR A 310 -9.99 5.18 -7.39
CA TYR A 310 -10.45 4.44 -6.19
C TYR A 310 -11.55 5.19 -5.43
N ILE A 311 -11.43 6.51 -5.31
CA ILE A 311 -12.45 7.35 -4.65
C ILE A 311 -13.76 7.30 -5.42
N ASN A 312 -13.72 7.48 -6.75
CA ASN A 312 -14.89 7.45 -7.61
C ASN A 312 -15.63 6.11 -7.45
N LYS A 313 -14.90 5.00 -7.59
CA LYS A 313 -15.48 3.66 -7.41
C LYS A 313 -16.12 3.49 -6.03
N SER A 314 -15.38 3.81 -4.97
CA SER A 314 -15.80 3.45 -3.60
C SER A 314 -16.84 4.39 -2.99
N PHE A 315 -16.87 5.65 -3.40
CA PHE A 315 -17.73 6.68 -2.79
C PHE A 315 -18.82 7.20 -3.71
N TYR A 316 -18.59 7.19 -5.03
CA TYR A 316 -19.53 7.73 -6.03
C TYR A 316 -20.25 6.66 -6.87
N GLU A 317 -19.64 5.49 -7.10
CA GLU A 317 -20.21 4.40 -7.93
C GLU A 317 -20.76 3.23 -7.09
N ASP A 318 -20.90 3.42 -5.78
CA ASP A 318 -21.40 2.42 -4.82
C ASP A 318 -20.61 1.09 -4.78
N ALA A 319 -19.39 1.06 -5.33
CA ALA A 319 -18.53 -0.11 -5.24
C ALA A 319 -18.01 -0.27 -3.79
N PRO A 320 -17.77 -1.52 -3.32
CA PRO A 320 -17.23 -1.73 -1.99
C PRO A 320 -15.84 -1.09 -1.82
N LEU A 321 -15.61 -0.46 -0.67
CA LEU A 321 -14.28 -0.05 -0.23
C LEU A 321 -13.45 -1.30 0.13
N ILE A 322 -12.44 -1.65 -0.67
CA ILE A 322 -11.62 -2.85 -0.43
C ILE A 322 -10.25 -2.45 0.14
N LEU A 323 -10.05 -2.66 1.44
CA LEU A 323 -8.78 -2.45 2.12
C LEU A 323 -7.93 -3.73 2.11
N PHE A 324 -6.61 -3.60 2.08
CA PHE A 324 -5.70 -4.73 2.22
C PHE A 324 -5.78 -5.32 3.62
N THR A 325 -5.63 -4.50 4.66
CA THR A 325 -5.56 -4.95 6.06
C THR A 325 -6.25 -3.99 7.01
N ALA A 326 -6.73 -4.51 8.14
CA ALA A 326 -7.10 -3.69 9.28
C ALA A 326 -5.84 -3.17 10.02
N PRO A 327 -5.81 -1.91 10.46
CA PRO A 327 -4.62 -1.31 11.08
C PRO A 327 -4.44 -1.72 12.55
N GLY A 328 -3.21 -2.07 12.90
CA GLY A 328 -2.87 -2.48 14.27
C GLY A 328 -2.81 -4.00 14.42
N THR A 329 -2.16 -4.43 15.49
CA THR A 329 -1.96 -5.85 15.80
C THR A 329 -2.82 -6.26 16.99
N ASP A 330 -2.72 -5.53 18.08
CA ASP A 330 -3.31 -5.95 19.36
C ASP A 330 -4.77 -5.51 19.50
N SER A 331 -5.09 -4.27 19.11
CA SER A 331 -6.46 -3.70 19.16
C SER A 331 -6.79 -2.91 17.89
N PRO A 332 -8.06 -2.87 17.46
CA PRO A 332 -8.51 -2.00 16.38
C PRO A 332 -8.32 -0.53 16.74
N THR A 333 -7.78 0.27 15.82
CA THR A 333 -7.66 1.71 16.07
C THR A 333 -9.05 2.37 16.09
N PRO A 334 -9.26 3.42 16.92
CA PRO A 334 -10.52 4.17 16.94
C PRO A 334 -10.91 4.69 15.55
N GLU A 335 -9.95 5.19 14.77
CA GLU A 335 -10.18 5.77 13.44
C GLU A 335 -10.68 4.72 12.45
N PHE A 336 -10.15 3.50 12.52
CA PHE A 336 -10.61 2.40 11.69
C PHE A 336 -12.04 2.00 12.06
N PHE A 337 -12.31 1.86 13.36
CA PHE A 337 -13.64 1.48 13.84
C PHE A 337 -14.68 2.55 13.47
N ASN A 338 -14.35 3.83 13.64
CA ASN A 338 -15.21 4.96 13.27
C ASN A 338 -15.46 5.01 11.76
N LEU A 339 -14.47 4.68 10.92
CA LEU A 339 -14.70 4.52 9.48
C LEU A 339 -15.72 3.40 9.22
N LEU A 340 -15.54 2.22 9.82
CA LEU A 340 -16.43 1.08 9.58
C LEU A 340 -17.87 1.37 10.02
N THR A 341 -18.05 1.89 11.24
CA THR A 341 -19.37 2.23 11.77
C THR A 341 -20.02 3.35 10.96
N SER A 342 -19.23 4.34 10.54
CA SER A 342 -19.65 5.36 9.60
C SER A 342 -20.18 4.72 8.32
N LEU A 343 -19.37 3.94 7.59
CA LEU A 343 -19.81 3.32 6.33
C LEU A 343 -21.00 2.38 6.52
N ASN A 344 -21.13 1.74 7.69
CA ASN A 344 -22.23 0.84 8.00
C ASN A 344 -23.54 1.55 8.36
N SER A 345 -23.52 2.85 8.65
CA SER A 345 -24.71 3.63 9.00
C SER A 345 -25.63 3.85 7.79
N GLN A 346 -26.94 3.87 8.03
CA GLN A 346 -27.95 4.25 7.02
C GLN A 346 -28.19 5.75 6.94
N VAL A 347 -27.61 6.53 7.86
CA VAL A 347 -27.80 7.98 7.93
C VAL A 347 -27.03 8.66 6.80
N GLU A 348 -27.75 9.45 6.01
CA GLU A 348 -27.17 10.28 4.96
C GLU A 348 -26.17 11.28 5.55
N LYS A 349 -25.06 11.48 4.84
CA LYS A 349 -24.00 12.37 5.31
C LYS A 349 -23.20 12.97 4.17
N ASN A 350 -22.81 14.22 4.39
CA ASN A 350 -21.88 14.92 3.52
C ASN A 350 -20.47 14.71 4.07
N ILE A 351 -19.64 13.95 3.35
CA ILE A 351 -18.24 13.77 3.70
C ILE A 351 -17.36 14.71 2.88
N LYS A 352 -16.30 15.21 3.50
CA LYS A 352 -15.25 15.97 2.82
C LYS A 352 -14.05 15.05 2.60
N ILE A 353 -13.62 14.90 1.35
CA ILE A 353 -12.48 14.07 0.95
C ILE A 353 -11.36 15.01 0.49
N THR A 354 -10.24 15.02 1.21
CA THR A 354 -9.09 15.86 0.89
C THR A 354 -7.88 15.01 0.53
N LEU A 355 -7.34 15.22 -0.68
CA LEU A 355 -6.13 14.57 -1.19
C LEU A 355 -4.89 15.31 -0.72
N LEU A 356 -3.94 14.60 -0.11
CA LEU A 356 -2.70 15.16 0.42
C LEU A 356 -1.50 14.68 -0.40
N ASN A 357 -0.60 15.60 -0.76
CA ASN A 357 0.65 15.25 -1.41
C ASN A 357 1.70 14.71 -0.41
N ASN A 358 2.87 14.36 -0.91
CA ASN A 358 4.00 13.89 -0.10
C ASN A 358 4.54 14.91 0.92
N LYS A 359 4.24 16.20 0.74
CA LYS A 359 4.55 17.31 1.67
C LYS A 359 3.38 17.61 2.62
N LEU A 360 2.34 16.75 2.65
CA LEU A 360 1.11 16.92 3.43
C LEU A 360 0.30 18.19 3.07
N GLN A 361 0.49 18.71 1.86
CA GLN A 361 -0.28 19.83 1.33
C GLN A 361 -1.52 19.30 0.62
N GLU A 362 -2.63 20.03 0.75
CA GLU A 362 -3.87 19.73 0.04
C GLU A 362 -3.68 19.91 -1.47
N ILE A 363 -3.92 18.85 -2.25
CA ILE A 363 -3.93 18.89 -3.71
C ILE A 363 -5.32 19.28 -4.19
N GLN A 364 -6.33 18.59 -3.67
CA GLN A 364 -7.72 18.71 -4.07
C GLN A 364 -8.62 18.36 -2.88
N THR A 365 -9.78 19.00 -2.82
CA THR A 365 -10.84 18.70 -1.85
C THR A 365 -12.15 18.52 -2.60
N ASP A 366 -12.79 17.38 -2.40
CA ASP A 366 -14.10 17.05 -2.94
C ASP A 366 -15.13 16.88 -1.81
N HIS A 367 -16.40 17.15 -2.12
CA HIS A 367 -17.51 16.87 -1.22
C HIS A 367 -18.36 15.75 -1.82
N CYS A 368 -18.61 14.72 -1.05
CA CYS A 368 -19.39 13.57 -1.46
C CYS A 368 -20.59 13.39 -0.54
N HIS A 369 -21.77 13.26 -1.11
CA HIS A 369 -22.98 12.90 -0.37
C HIS A 369 -23.09 11.37 -0.37
N LEU A 370 -22.95 10.75 0.80
CA LEU A 370 -23.16 9.32 0.96
C LEU A 370 -24.62 9.08 1.35
N SER A 371 -25.38 8.47 0.43
CA SER A 371 -26.72 7.97 0.70
C SER A 371 -26.66 6.53 1.21
N GLY A 372 -27.19 6.33 2.42
CA GLY A 372 -27.33 5.01 3.02
C GLY A 372 -26.01 4.30 3.37
N ARG A 373 -26.12 2.98 3.51
CA ARG A 373 -25.05 2.07 3.92
C ARG A 373 -24.06 1.87 2.77
N ARG A 374 -22.77 2.14 3.01
CA ARG A 374 -21.67 1.86 2.09
C ARG A 374 -21.04 0.50 2.38
N GLN A 375 -20.72 -0.22 1.31
CA GLN A 375 -20.10 -1.54 1.42
C GLN A 375 -18.59 -1.41 1.63
N PHE A 376 -18.01 -2.29 2.43
CA PHE A 376 -16.57 -2.40 2.63
C PHE A 376 -16.14 -3.84 2.82
N VAL A 377 -14.87 -4.11 2.49
CA VAL A 377 -14.20 -5.38 2.64
C VAL A 377 -12.76 -5.15 3.09
N PHE A 378 -12.27 -5.94 4.04
CA PHE A 378 -10.87 -5.91 4.47
C PHE A 378 -10.42 -7.29 4.97
N ALA A 379 -9.12 -7.52 5.10
CA ALA A 379 -8.60 -8.73 5.72
C ALA A 379 -8.18 -8.54 7.17
N LEU A 380 -8.34 -9.61 7.93
CA LEU A 380 -7.87 -9.79 9.29
C LEU A 380 -7.04 -11.07 9.38
N TRP A 381 -5.82 -10.95 9.88
CA TRP A 381 -4.92 -12.09 10.03
C TRP A 381 -5.20 -12.83 11.34
N PRO A 382 -4.88 -14.14 11.43
CA PRO A 382 -5.18 -14.96 12.61
C PRO A 382 -4.59 -14.47 13.93
N TRP A 383 -3.56 -13.64 13.92
CA TRP A 383 -2.96 -13.08 15.13
C TRP A 383 -3.45 -11.67 15.47
N GLN A 384 -4.20 -11.01 14.60
CA GLN A 384 -4.70 -9.66 14.87
C GLN A 384 -5.93 -9.69 15.78
N TYR A 385 -5.95 -8.78 16.75
CA TYR A 385 -7.10 -8.51 17.63
C TYR A 385 -7.57 -9.70 18.44
N ILE A 386 -6.66 -10.57 18.89
CA ILE A 386 -7.03 -11.80 19.62
C ILE A 386 -7.95 -11.51 20.82
N ASN A 387 -7.72 -10.40 21.53
CA ASN A 387 -8.53 -10.00 22.70
C ASN A 387 -9.73 -9.11 22.34
N TYR A 388 -9.82 -8.65 21.09
CA TYR A 388 -10.78 -7.66 20.60
C TYR A 388 -11.67 -8.23 19.49
N ARG A 389 -11.66 -9.55 19.33
CA ARG A 389 -12.50 -10.24 18.39
C ARG A 389 -13.08 -11.51 19.00
N ARG A 390 -14.34 -11.75 18.69
CA ARG A 390 -15.06 -12.96 19.06
C ARG A 390 -15.54 -13.65 17.80
N VAL A 391 -15.09 -14.89 17.61
CA VAL A 391 -15.57 -15.75 16.53
C VAL A 391 -16.93 -16.29 16.95
N LYS A 392 -18.01 -15.78 16.34
CA LYS A 392 -19.38 -16.25 16.61
C LYS A 392 -19.68 -17.53 15.86
N LYS A 393 -19.24 -17.62 14.62
CA LYS A 393 -19.51 -18.74 13.72
C LYS A 393 -18.37 -18.95 12.74
N ILE A 394 -18.02 -20.21 12.48
CA ILE A 394 -17.26 -20.65 11.31
C ILE A 394 -18.01 -21.85 10.73
N GLY A 395 -18.43 -21.75 9.48
CA GLY A 395 -19.09 -22.81 8.74
C GLY A 395 -18.11 -23.86 8.22
N GLU A 396 -18.64 -24.78 7.42
CA GLU A 396 -17.82 -25.82 6.79
C GLU A 396 -16.95 -25.24 5.66
N PHE A 397 -15.73 -25.74 5.57
CA PHE A 397 -14.81 -25.37 4.50
C PHE A 397 -15.18 -26.11 3.21
N LYS A 398 -15.43 -25.35 2.14
CA LYS A 398 -15.66 -25.88 0.80
C LYS A 398 -14.53 -25.47 -0.15
N PRO A 399 -14.20 -26.30 -1.16
CA PRO A 399 -13.24 -25.94 -2.17
C PRO A 399 -13.65 -24.67 -2.93
N PHE A 400 -12.67 -23.85 -3.31
CA PHE A 400 -12.84 -22.63 -4.07
C PHE A 400 -11.68 -22.46 -5.03
N TYR A 401 -11.98 -22.40 -6.33
CA TYR A 401 -10.99 -22.17 -7.36
C TYR A 401 -10.94 -20.68 -7.72
N PHE A 402 -9.80 -20.04 -7.49
CA PHE A 402 -9.59 -18.65 -7.88
C PHE A 402 -8.92 -18.59 -9.26
N GLU A 403 -9.75 -18.35 -10.29
CA GLU A 403 -9.41 -18.44 -11.71
C GLU A 403 -8.16 -17.64 -12.08
N GLU A 404 -8.06 -16.40 -11.62
CA GLU A 404 -6.99 -15.47 -12.00
C GLU A 404 -5.61 -15.98 -11.58
N THR A 405 -5.49 -16.58 -10.39
CA THR A 405 -4.21 -17.16 -9.92
C THR A 405 -4.07 -18.66 -10.20
N LYS A 406 -5.12 -19.30 -10.73
CA LYS A 406 -5.25 -20.75 -10.87
C LYS A 406 -4.98 -21.52 -9.56
N LYS A 407 -5.30 -20.91 -8.40
CA LYS A 407 -5.09 -21.52 -7.09
C LYS A 407 -6.37 -22.16 -6.58
N ASN A 408 -6.22 -23.34 -6.00
CA ASN A 408 -7.26 -23.98 -5.21
C ASN A 408 -7.11 -23.54 -3.75
N LEU A 409 -8.20 -23.04 -3.19
CA LEU A 409 -8.33 -22.61 -1.81
C LEU A 409 -9.51 -23.35 -1.18
N PHE A 410 -9.65 -23.21 0.13
CA PHE A 410 -10.82 -23.65 0.87
C PHE A 410 -11.40 -22.44 1.59
N ILE A 411 -12.69 -22.19 1.41
CA ILE A 411 -13.40 -21.06 2.01
C ILE A 411 -14.52 -21.54 2.93
N ALA A 412 -14.76 -20.80 4.02
CA ALA A 412 -15.90 -21.03 4.90
C ALA A 412 -16.56 -19.70 5.27
N ASP A 413 -17.90 -19.72 5.36
CA ASP A 413 -18.67 -18.60 5.93
C ASP A 413 -18.28 -18.41 7.39
N SER A 414 -18.17 -17.16 7.83
CA SER A 414 -17.81 -16.84 9.21
C SER A 414 -18.54 -15.60 9.69
N GLU A 415 -18.70 -15.49 11.00
CA GLU A 415 -19.26 -14.33 11.66
C GLU A 415 -18.31 -13.93 12.78
N ILE A 416 -17.76 -12.73 12.66
CA ILE A 416 -16.76 -12.19 13.58
C ILE A 416 -17.33 -10.92 14.19
N GLU A 417 -17.34 -10.85 15.51
CA GLU A 417 -17.61 -9.61 16.23
C GLU A 417 -16.28 -8.97 16.63
N LEU A 418 -16.12 -7.69 16.31
CA LEU A 418 -14.99 -6.86 16.67
C LEU A 418 -15.42 -5.89 17.77
N SER A 419 -14.61 -5.74 18.81
CA SER A 419 -14.84 -4.80 19.90
C SER A 419 -13.76 -3.70 19.94
N GLN A 420 -14.15 -2.53 20.41
CA GLN A 420 -13.27 -1.38 20.58
C GLN A 420 -13.51 -0.80 21.98
N ASP A 421 -12.61 -1.09 22.92
CA ASP A 421 -12.81 -0.80 24.34
C ASP A 421 -12.96 0.70 24.65
N THR A 422 -12.18 1.56 23.98
CA THR A 422 -12.17 3.00 24.31
C THR A 422 -13.49 3.70 23.97
N ALA A 423 -14.19 3.19 22.95
CA ALA A 423 -15.48 3.71 22.50
C ALA A 423 -16.65 2.86 23.03
N GLY A 424 -16.38 1.69 23.62
CA GLY A 424 -17.40 0.73 24.03
C GLY A 424 -18.26 0.25 22.85
N GLN A 425 -17.69 0.20 21.65
CA GLN A 425 -18.42 -0.15 20.43
C GLN A 425 -18.14 -1.61 20.04
N GLU A 426 -19.17 -2.28 19.54
CA GLU A 426 -19.09 -3.63 18.98
C GLU A 426 -19.65 -3.64 17.56
N LEU A 427 -18.99 -4.38 16.67
CA LEU A 427 -19.38 -4.51 15.27
C LEU A 427 -19.32 -5.97 14.87
N THR A 428 -20.48 -6.55 14.54
CA THR A 428 -20.55 -7.91 14.00
C THR A 428 -20.52 -7.86 12.47
N LEU A 429 -19.56 -8.58 11.90
CA LEU A 429 -19.32 -8.65 10.46
C LEU A 429 -19.42 -10.08 9.97
N ARG A 430 -19.97 -10.24 8.77
CA ARG A 430 -19.84 -11.47 8.01
C ARG A 430 -18.44 -11.53 7.41
N GLY A 431 -17.91 -12.74 7.30
CA GLY A 431 -16.60 -12.96 6.72
C GLY A 431 -16.45 -14.27 5.96
N CYS A 432 -15.35 -14.38 5.25
CA CYS A 432 -14.89 -15.57 4.56
C CYS A 432 -13.54 -15.99 5.14
N ALA A 433 -13.51 -17.13 5.83
CA ALA A 433 -12.27 -17.75 6.30
C ALA A 433 -11.59 -18.49 5.15
N ILE A 434 -10.31 -18.23 4.91
CA ILE A 434 -9.53 -18.85 3.83
C ILE A 434 -8.48 -19.80 4.40
N LYS A 435 -8.37 -20.99 3.79
CA LYS A 435 -7.26 -21.92 3.93
C LYS A 435 -6.69 -22.28 2.55
N THR A 436 -5.42 -22.64 2.52
CA THR A 436 -4.70 -23.20 1.35
C THR A 436 -4.87 -24.71 1.25
N SER A 437 -5.05 -25.39 2.38
CA SER A 437 -5.42 -26.80 2.47
C SER A 437 -6.28 -27.05 3.71
N LEU A 438 -7.12 -28.10 3.73
CA LEU A 438 -8.01 -28.39 4.86
C LEU A 438 -7.25 -28.58 6.19
N ASN A 439 -6.06 -29.17 6.12
CA ASN A 439 -5.19 -29.47 7.26
C ASN A 439 -4.43 -28.25 7.77
N GLU A 440 -4.37 -27.17 7.00
CA GLU A 440 -3.73 -25.94 7.41
C GLU A 440 -4.66 -25.09 8.29
N LYS A 441 -4.03 -24.23 9.09
CA LYS A 441 -4.75 -23.20 9.84
C LYS A 441 -5.35 -22.18 8.88
N ILE A 442 -6.39 -21.49 9.34
CA ILE A 442 -6.93 -20.32 8.64
C ILE A 442 -5.77 -19.37 8.36
N ARG A 443 -5.61 -18.99 7.09
CA ARG A 443 -4.56 -18.07 6.63
C ARG A 443 -4.99 -16.62 6.81
N VAL A 444 -6.23 -16.32 6.47
CA VAL A 444 -6.82 -14.98 6.56
C VAL A 444 -8.33 -15.07 6.74
N LEU A 445 -8.91 -14.09 7.43
CA LEU A 445 -10.34 -13.83 7.49
C LEU A 445 -10.63 -12.58 6.65
N ILE A 446 -11.40 -12.70 5.57
CA ILE A 446 -11.89 -11.54 4.82
C ILE A 446 -13.21 -11.12 5.45
N LEU A 447 -13.29 -9.91 5.98
CA LEU A 447 -14.48 -9.39 6.66
C LEU A 447 -15.12 -8.28 5.81
N GLY A 448 -16.44 -8.18 5.86
CA GLY A 448 -17.17 -7.12 5.17
C GLY A 448 -18.61 -7.00 5.63
N ASN A 449 -19.30 -6.01 5.08
CA ASN A 449 -20.69 -5.71 5.40
C ASN A 449 -21.64 -5.89 4.19
N LEU A 450 -21.23 -6.68 3.20
CA LEU A 450 -22.08 -7.06 2.07
C LEU A 450 -23.35 -7.78 2.56
N ALA A 451 -24.47 -7.48 1.92
CA ALA A 451 -25.76 -8.06 2.28
C ALA A 451 -25.75 -9.58 1.97
N PRO A 452 -26.07 -10.44 2.95
CA PRO A 452 -26.03 -11.90 2.77
C PRO A 452 -27.04 -12.39 1.73
N GLU A 453 -28.12 -11.63 1.49
CA GLU A 453 -29.16 -11.93 0.51
C GLU A 453 -28.67 -11.73 -0.93
N THR A 454 -27.70 -10.83 -1.14
CA THR A 454 -27.24 -10.45 -2.48
C THR A 454 -25.82 -10.90 -2.80
N SER A 455 -25.06 -11.40 -1.82
CA SER A 455 -23.67 -11.82 -2.04
C SER A 455 -23.32 -13.16 -1.41
N SER A 456 -22.83 -14.08 -2.23
CA SER A 456 -22.25 -15.34 -1.78
C SER A 456 -20.90 -15.14 -1.07
N ILE A 457 -20.43 -16.16 -0.34
CA ILE A 457 -19.07 -16.11 0.25
C ILE A 457 -17.98 -16.19 -0.83
N GLU A 458 -18.27 -16.84 -1.95
CA GLU A 458 -17.45 -16.86 -3.15
C GLU A 458 -17.29 -15.46 -3.74
N GLU A 459 -18.36 -14.67 -3.79
CA GLU A 459 -18.29 -13.27 -4.24
C GLU A 459 -17.45 -12.41 -3.30
N LEU A 460 -17.62 -12.55 -1.98
CA LEU A 460 -16.79 -11.87 -0.99
C LEU A 460 -15.30 -12.21 -1.16
N ALA A 461 -14.98 -13.51 -1.33
CA ALA A 461 -13.62 -13.96 -1.58
C ALA A 461 -13.06 -13.42 -2.90
N ASN A 462 -13.83 -13.51 -3.99
CA ASN A 462 -13.44 -13.02 -5.31
C ASN A 462 -13.21 -11.50 -5.30
N LEU A 463 -14.08 -10.73 -4.66
CA LEU A 463 -13.98 -9.29 -4.58
C LEU A 463 -12.65 -8.87 -3.94
N TYR A 464 -12.32 -9.48 -2.80
CA TYR A 464 -11.06 -9.21 -2.11
C TYR A 464 -9.84 -9.75 -2.88
N LEU A 465 -9.85 -11.01 -3.32
CA LEU A 465 -8.70 -11.63 -3.99
C LEU A 465 -8.41 -11.03 -5.36
N ARG A 466 -9.41 -10.48 -6.05
CA ARG A 466 -9.19 -9.68 -7.28
C ARG A 466 -8.44 -8.39 -7.00
N ARG A 467 -8.53 -7.83 -5.80
CA ARG A 467 -7.70 -6.69 -5.38
C ARG A 467 -6.34 -7.17 -4.85
N TRP A 468 -6.34 -8.18 -3.98
CA TRP A 468 -5.18 -8.62 -3.22
C TRP A 468 -4.92 -10.13 -3.41
N PRO A 469 -4.41 -10.55 -4.59
CA PRO A 469 -4.31 -11.97 -4.94
C PRO A 469 -3.16 -12.73 -4.25
N ASN A 470 -2.17 -12.02 -3.70
CA ASN A 470 -0.99 -12.60 -3.07
C ASN A 470 -1.00 -12.32 -1.57
N LEU A 471 -1.78 -13.11 -0.80
CA LEU A 471 -2.04 -12.84 0.61
C LEU A 471 -0.76 -12.78 1.47
N ASP A 472 0.05 -13.83 1.42
CA ASP A 472 1.24 -13.96 2.27
C ASP A 472 2.34 -12.98 1.82
N GLU A 473 2.65 -12.94 0.52
CA GLU A 473 3.71 -12.09 -0.01
C GLU A 473 3.32 -10.62 -0.04
N GLY A 474 2.03 -10.31 -0.22
CA GLY A 474 1.46 -8.98 -0.05
C GLY A 474 1.61 -8.51 1.39
N PHE A 475 1.32 -9.37 2.37
CA PHE A 475 1.47 -9.01 3.79
C PHE A 475 2.92 -8.81 4.19
N GLN A 476 3.83 -9.68 3.73
CA GLN A 476 5.26 -9.51 3.94
C GLN A 476 5.77 -8.20 3.34
N TYR A 477 5.31 -7.85 2.14
CA TYR A 477 5.67 -6.60 1.49
C TYR A 477 5.14 -5.37 2.24
N PHE A 478 3.86 -5.39 2.62
CA PHE A 478 3.23 -4.36 3.46
C PHE A 478 4.01 -4.15 4.77
N SER A 479 4.31 -5.26 5.47
CA SER A 479 5.04 -5.25 6.75
C SER A 479 6.45 -4.68 6.59
N ARG A 480 7.17 -5.07 5.52
CA ARG A 480 8.51 -4.57 5.22
C ARG A 480 8.52 -3.06 4.96
N LYS A 481 7.53 -2.53 4.23
CA LYS A 481 7.38 -1.09 4.00
C LYS A 481 7.16 -0.32 5.29
N LEU A 482 6.27 -0.85 6.14
CA LEU A 482 6.01 -0.27 7.45
C LEU A 482 7.27 -0.29 8.33
N GLU A 483 7.98 -1.41 8.36
CA GLU A 483 9.24 -1.55 9.09
C GLU A 483 10.30 -0.56 8.58
N LEU A 484 10.53 -0.49 7.27
CA LEU A 484 11.49 0.44 6.67
C LEU A 484 11.17 1.89 7.06
N PHE A 485 9.90 2.29 6.97
CA PHE A 485 9.47 3.63 7.35
C PHE A 485 9.84 3.99 8.79
N THR A 486 9.71 3.06 9.75
CA THR A 486 10.11 3.31 11.14
C THR A 486 11.61 3.59 11.29
N TYR A 487 12.44 3.12 10.36
CA TYR A 487 13.89 3.34 10.35
C TYR A 487 14.32 4.52 9.47
N THR A 488 13.56 4.85 8.42
CA THR A 488 13.94 5.81 7.38
C THR A 488 13.07 7.06 7.32
N ALA A 489 12.35 7.40 8.40
CA ALA A 489 11.35 8.48 8.50
C ALA A 489 11.79 9.92 8.08
N GLY A 490 12.98 10.12 7.49
CA GLY A 490 13.39 11.36 6.84
C GLY A 490 14.22 11.20 5.56
N SER A 491 14.36 10.00 4.99
CA SER A 491 15.12 9.75 3.76
C SER A 491 14.25 9.23 2.61
N GLY A 492 12.95 9.53 2.63
CA GLY A 492 12.05 9.14 1.55
C GLY A 492 12.50 9.75 0.22
N HIS A 493 12.64 8.89 -0.79
CA HIS A 493 12.74 9.33 -2.17
C HIS A 493 11.33 9.61 -2.68
N PHE A 494 11.12 10.80 -3.23
CA PHE A 494 9.82 11.21 -3.76
C PHE A 494 9.89 11.24 -5.28
N PHE A 495 8.84 10.76 -5.93
CA PHE A 495 8.66 10.94 -7.36
C PHE A 495 8.40 12.43 -7.59
N SER A 496 9.49 13.18 -7.74
CA SER A 496 9.47 14.64 -7.71
C SER A 496 9.07 15.15 -9.09
N SER A 497 7.84 15.65 -9.19
CA SER A 497 7.37 16.35 -10.39
C SER A 497 8.28 17.53 -10.74
N GLU A 498 8.95 18.16 -9.78
CA GLU A 498 9.86 19.30 -10.02
C GLU A 498 11.12 18.87 -10.80
N THR A 499 11.71 17.73 -10.43
CA THR A 499 12.93 17.21 -11.09
C THR A 499 12.62 16.74 -12.50
N GLU A 500 11.53 16.00 -12.67
CA GLU A 500 11.11 15.52 -13.99
C GLU A 500 10.61 16.65 -14.89
N LYS A 501 9.94 17.67 -14.32
CA LYS A 501 9.52 18.86 -15.06
C LYS A 501 10.70 19.58 -15.70
N PHE A 502 11.79 19.76 -14.96
CA PHE A 502 12.98 20.40 -15.49
C PHE A 502 13.61 19.63 -16.66
N GLU A 503 13.64 18.29 -16.58
CA GLU A 503 14.15 17.46 -17.67
C GLU A 503 13.19 17.41 -18.87
N LEU A 504 11.88 17.48 -18.63
CA LEU A 504 10.86 17.63 -19.67
C LEU A 504 10.99 18.95 -20.41
N GLU A 505 11.17 20.08 -19.70
CA GLU A 505 11.35 21.41 -20.29
C GLU A 505 12.58 21.46 -21.21
N LYS A 506 13.69 20.83 -20.83
CA LYS A 506 14.89 20.72 -21.68
C LYS A 506 14.65 19.90 -22.95
N SER A 507 13.80 18.89 -22.85
CA SER A 507 13.52 17.93 -23.93
C SER A 507 12.39 18.39 -24.85
N ALA A 508 11.74 19.52 -24.54
CA ALA A 508 10.55 20.03 -25.23
C ALA A 508 10.83 20.70 -26.59
N GLN A 509 11.94 20.36 -27.24
CA GLN A 509 12.34 20.91 -28.54
C GLN A 509 11.49 20.37 -29.69
N ASP A 510 11.08 19.10 -29.59
CA ASP A 510 10.25 18.41 -30.56
C ASP A 510 9.39 17.34 -29.88
N LEU A 511 8.34 16.90 -30.57
CA LEU A 511 7.35 15.97 -30.01
C LEU A 511 7.90 14.55 -29.80
N ASP A 512 8.86 14.11 -30.63
CA ASP A 512 9.47 12.78 -30.48
C ASP A 512 10.35 12.72 -29.24
N SER A 513 11.10 13.80 -28.98
CA SER A 513 11.85 13.99 -27.74
C SER A 513 10.93 13.99 -26.52
N LEU A 514 9.75 14.62 -26.59
CA LEU A 514 8.75 14.59 -25.52
C LEU A 514 8.18 13.18 -25.29
N PHE A 515 7.80 12.46 -26.34
CA PHE A 515 7.31 11.08 -26.22
C PHE A 515 8.36 10.14 -25.65
N ARG A 516 9.62 10.28 -26.09
CA ARG A 516 10.74 9.53 -25.53
C ARG A 516 10.95 9.83 -24.06
N LYS A 517 10.93 11.11 -23.68
CA LYS A 517 11.05 11.50 -22.27
C LYS A 517 9.90 10.96 -21.44
N TYR A 518 8.69 10.94 -22.00
CA TYR A 518 7.54 10.32 -21.34
C TYR A 518 7.73 8.81 -21.13
N LEU A 519 8.30 8.06 -22.08
CA LEU A 519 8.65 6.65 -21.87
C LEU A 519 9.68 6.45 -20.74
N GLU A 520 10.69 7.31 -20.65
CA GLU A 520 11.67 7.27 -19.55
C GLU A 520 11.00 7.49 -18.19
N ILE A 521 9.99 8.37 -18.15
CA ILE A 521 9.18 8.62 -16.95
C ILE A 521 8.33 7.39 -16.60
N LEU A 522 7.73 6.72 -17.58
CA LEU A 522 6.99 5.47 -17.35
C LEU A 522 7.90 4.37 -16.79
N ASP A 523 9.11 4.24 -17.33
CA ASP A 523 10.12 3.32 -16.81
C ASP A 523 10.57 3.67 -15.39
N LEU A 524 10.82 4.95 -15.10
CA LEU A 524 11.16 5.41 -13.76
C LEU A 524 10.06 5.02 -12.76
N TYR A 525 8.80 5.24 -13.13
CA TYR A 525 7.66 4.83 -12.31
C TYR A 525 7.65 3.31 -12.04
N ILE A 526 7.89 2.50 -13.07
CA ILE A 526 8.00 1.03 -12.92
C ILE A 526 9.13 0.64 -11.97
N ARG A 527 10.32 1.21 -12.17
CA ARG A 527 11.50 0.91 -11.33
C ARG A 527 11.27 1.23 -9.87
N TRP A 528 10.49 2.27 -9.57
CA TRP A 528 10.23 2.73 -8.22
C TRP A 528 9.08 2.00 -7.53
N HIS A 529 7.96 1.79 -8.24
CA HIS A 529 6.73 1.30 -7.61
C HIS A 529 6.41 -0.17 -7.88
N ILE A 530 7.03 -0.77 -8.90
CA ILE A 530 6.68 -2.11 -9.39
C ILE A 530 7.84 -3.09 -9.30
N LEU A 531 9.07 -2.67 -9.60
CA LEU A 531 10.26 -3.53 -9.54
C LEU A 531 10.87 -3.59 -8.14
N PRO A 532 11.76 -4.59 -7.87
CA PRO A 532 12.53 -4.61 -6.63
C PRO A 532 13.40 -3.35 -6.48
N ALA A 533 13.68 -2.95 -5.23
CA ALA A 533 14.40 -1.70 -4.92
C ALA A 533 15.81 -1.59 -5.55
N GLU A 534 16.44 -2.72 -5.90
CA GLU A 534 17.73 -2.74 -6.61
C GLU A 534 17.68 -2.15 -8.03
N TYR A 535 16.46 -1.97 -8.58
CA TYR A 535 16.23 -1.36 -9.88
C TYR A 535 16.07 0.16 -9.83
N GLU A 536 15.93 0.78 -8.66
CA GLU A 536 15.60 2.20 -8.51
C GLU A 536 16.59 3.14 -9.23
N HIS A 537 17.88 2.78 -9.22
CA HIS A 537 18.97 3.56 -9.83
C HIS A 537 19.49 2.97 -11.14
N LYS A 538 18.79 1.99 -11.71
CA LYS A 538 19.16 1.40 -13.00
C LYS A 538 18.64 2.27 -14.14
N ASP A 539 19.31 2.19 -15.29
CA ASP A 539 18.89 2.92 -16.48
C ASP A 539 17.78 2.19 -17.23
N PHE A 540 17.14 2.93 -18.15
CA PHE A 540 16.10 2.43 -19.03
C PHE A 540 16.55 1.22 -19.86
N ASN A 541 17.81 1.21 -20.32
CA ASN A 541 18.32 0.15 -21.18
C ASN A 541 18.38 -1.19 -20.45
N LEU A 542 18.80 -1.19 -19.18
CA LEU A 542 18.83 -2.40 -18.37
C LEU A 542 17.41 -2.93 -18.11
N ALA A 543 16.47 -2.07 -17.77
CA ALA A 543 15.07 -2.46 -17.57
C ALA A 543 14.45 -2.98 -18.88
N LYS A 544 14.81 -2.37 -20.01
CA LYS A 544 14.39 -2.79 -21.34
C LYS A 544 14.89 -4.19 -21.69
N GLU A 545 16.20 -4.43 -21.56
CA GLU A 545 16.82 -5.74 -21.83
C GLU A 545 16.19 -6.83 -20.96
N ARG A 546 15.99 -6.53 -19.68
CA ARG A 546 15.45 -7.51 -18.73
C ARG A 546 13.97 -7.72 -18.93
N PHE A 547 13.15 -6.67 -18.98
CA PHE A 547 11.69 -6.81 -18.86
C PHE A 547 10.95 -6.46 -20.14
N TYR A 548 11.27 -5.33 -20.78
CA TYR A 548 10.44 -4.82 -21.87
C TYR A 548 10.62 -5.61 -23.17
N ASN A 549 11.77 -6.24 -23.37
CA ASN A 549 12.04 -7.05 -24.56
C ASN A 549 11.55 -8.50 -24.45
N LEU A 550 10.98 -8.90 -23.31
CA LEU A 550 10.46 -10.25 -23.13
C LEU A 550 9.27 -10.50 -24.06
N LYS A 551 9.15 -11.74 -24.56
CA LYS A 551 7.95 -12.16 -25.28
C LYS A 551 6.80 -12.31 -24.31
N ILE A 552 5.63 -11.85 -24.73
CA ILE A 552 4.37 -12.06 -24.03
C ILE A 552 3.32 -12.67 -24.94
N SER A 553 2.37 -13.35 -24.33
CA SER A 553 1.10 -13.71 -24.93
C SER A 553 -0.03 -12.91 -24.31
N TYR A 554 -0.93 -12.48 -25.18
CA TYR A 554 -2.16 -11.79 -24.83
C TYR A 554 -3.35 -12.73 -25.01
N LYS A 555 -4.16 -12.89 -23.96
CA LYS A 555 -5.41 -13.66 -24.01
C LYS A 555 -6.54 -12.88 -23.35
N GLU A 556 -7.59 -12.61 -24.10
CA GLU A 556 -8.78 -11.94 -23.58
C GLU A 556 -9.71 -12.96 -22.91
N GLU A 557 -9.97 -12.76 -21.62
CA GLU A 557 -10.92 -13.56 -20.84
C GLU A 557 -12.21 -12.76 -20.60
N LYS A 558 -13.20 -13.37 -19.96
CA LYS A 558 -14.51 -12.74 -19.72
C LYS A 558 -14.40 -11.44 -18.92
N THR A 559 -13.61 -11.43 -17.86
CA THR A 559 -13.54 -10.33 -16.88
C THR A 559 -12.18 -9.63 -16.83
N PHE A 560 -11.15 -10.21 -17.45
CA PHE A 560 -9.80 -9.68 -17.47
C PHE A 560 -9.08 -10.01 -18.78
N ILE A 561 -7.92 -9.41 -18.97
CA ILE A 561 -6.97 -9.70 -20.05
C ILE A 561 -5.76 -10.34 -19.40
N SER A 562 -5.46 -11.58 -19.78
CA SER A 562 -4.28 -12.31 -19.35
C SER A 562 -3.07 -11.93 -20.19
N ILE A 563 -2.02 -11.48 -19.52
CA ILE A 563 -0.70 -11.15 -20.06
C ILE A 563 0.27 -12.19 -19.49
N ILE A 564 0.80 -13.04 -20.35
CA ILE A 564 1.65 -14.17 -19.94
C ILE A 564 3.05 -13.96 -20.51
N PHE A 565 4.05 -13.80 -19.64
CA PHE A 565 5.45 -13.69 -20.05
C PHE A 565 6.07 -15.06 -20.33
N HIS A 566 6.85 -15.13 -21.41
CA HIS A 566 7.59 -16.32 -21.84
C HIS A 566 9.11 -16.11 -21.77
N PRO A 567 9.68 -15.94 -20.56
CA PRO A 567 11.13 -15.85 -20.43
C PRO A 567 11.79 -17.19 -20.80
N ALA A 568 13.06 -17.15 -21.22
CA ALA A 568 13.85 -18.36 -21.41
C ALA A 568 13.93 -19.20 -20.12
N GLN A 569 14.14 -20.52 -20.23
CA GLN A 569 14.17 -21.41 -19.06
C GLN A 569 15.27 -21.03 -18.06
N ASP A 570 16.38 -20.48 -18.53
CA ASP A 570 17.55 -20.03 -17.77
C ASP A 570 17.53 -18.52 -17.47
N TYR A 571 16.39 -17.85 -17.65
CA TYR A 571 16.26 -16.41 -17.44
C TYR A 571 16.54 -16.02 -15.98
N SER A 572 17.67 -15.37 -15.76
CA SER A 572 18.23 -15.06 -14.44
C SER A 572 17.38 -14.13 -13.57
N PHE A 573 16.53 -13.31 -14.19
CA PHE A 573 15.69 -12.32 -13.50
C PHE A 573 14.23 -12.77 -13.33
N ARG A 574 13.94 -14.07 -13.44
CA ARG A 574 12.58 -14.61 -13.31
C ARG A 574 11.88 -14.21 -12.00
N LYS A 575 12.63 -14.15 -10.89
CA LYS A 575 12.09 -13.74 -9.58
C LYS A 575 11.68 -12.26 -9.55
N ASP A 576 12.42 -11.40 -10.23
CA ASP A 576 12.13 -9.97 -10.29
C ASP A 576 10.92 -9.70 -11.18
N LEU A 577 10.79 -10.45 -12.28
CA LEU A 577 9.61 -10.42 -13.14
C LEU A 577 8.36 -10.93 -12.40
N ASP A 578 8.49 -12.01 -11.63
CA ASP A 578 7.39 -12.54 -10.81
C ASP A 578 6.94 -11.52 -9.76
N TYR A 579 7.90 -10.87 -9.10
CA TYR A 579 7.63 -9.76 -8.20
C TYR A 579 6.88 -8.62 -8.90
N ALA A 580 7.32 -8.21 -10.10
CA ALA A 580 6.68 -7.16 -10.89
C ALA A 580 5.23 -7.52 -11.26
N CYS A 581 4.99 -8.75 -11.75
CA CYS A 581 3.66 -9.24 -12.11
C CYS A 581 2.71 -9.19 -10.90
N ARG A 582 3.18 -9.65 -9.73
CA ARG A 582 2.40 -9.60 -8.49
C ARG A 582 2.03 -8.17 -8.10
N ARG A 583 2.99 -7.24 -8.13
CA ARG A 583 2.76 -5.83 -7.81
C ARG A 583 1.77 -5.18 -8.78
N LEU A 584 1.85 -5.47 -10.09
CA LEU A 584 0.88 -4.94 -11.07
C LEU A 584 -0.53 -5.50 -10.86
N ASN A 585 -0.67 -6.78 -10.54
CA ASN A 585 -1.98 -7.40 -10.30
C ASN A 585 -2.72 -6.79 -9.10
N GLU A 586 -1.97 -6.32 -8.10
CA GLU A 586 -2.48 -5.61 -6.92
C GLU A 586 -2.95 -4.18 -7.22
N ARG A 587 -2.51 -3.59 -8.34
CA ARG A 587 -2.89 -2.22 -8.75
C ARG A 587 -4.24 -2.12 -9.45
N GLN A 588 -4.90 -3.25 -9.75
CA GLN A 588 -6.19 -3.30 -10.47
C GLN A 588 -6.24 -2.43 -11.73
N ILE A 589 -5.23 -2.57 -12.58
CA ILE A 589 -5.12 -1.79 -13.80
C ILE A 589 -6.28 -2.14 -14.72
N ILE A 590 -7.15 -1.17 -15.01
CA ILE A 590 -8.26 -1.33 -15.94
C ILE A 590 -7.83 -0.77 -17.28
N PHE A 591 -7.87 -1.62 -18.30
CA PHE A 591 -7.58 -1.25 -19.67
C PHE A 591 -8.76 -0.45 -20.28
N PRO A 592 -8.57 0.36 -21.34
CA PRO A 592 -9.64 1.19 -21.92
C PRO A 592 -10.91 0.43 -22.32
N VAL A 593 -10.81 -0.87 -22.58
CA VAL A 593 -11.96 -1.76 -22.85
C VAL A 593 -12.76 -2.15 -21.60
N GLY A 594 -12.43 -1.60 -20.43
CA GLY A 594 -13.08 -1.87 -19.16
C GLY A 594 -12.63 -3.18 -18.48
N LYS A 595 -11.70 -3.93 -19.08
CA LYS A 595 -11.18 -5.19 -18.52
C LYS A 595 -9.93 -4.96 -17.68
N LYS A 596 -9.81 -5.72 -16.59
CA LYS A 596 -8.60 -5.70 -15.75
C LYS A 596 -7.44 -6.36 -16.49
N LEU A 597 -6.22 -5.83 -16.37
CA LEU A 597 -5.00 -6.53 -16.78
C LEU A 597 -4.54 -7.51 -15.69
N TRP A 598 -4.13 -8.70 -16.11
CA TRP A 598 -3.60 -9.73 -15.23
C TRP A 598 -2.29 -10.31 -15.76
N PHE A 599 -1.22 -10.18 -15.00
CA PHE A 599 0.14 -10.54 -15.38
C PHE A 599 0.55 -11.88 -14.75
N SER A 600 1.16 -12.76 -15.55
CA SER A 600 1.67 -14.06 -15.12
C SER A 600 2.90 -14.49 -15.93
N ILE A 601 3.56 -15.59 -15.52
CA ILE A 601 4.75 -16.15 -16.17
C ILE A 601 4.50 -17.64 -16.41
N THR A 602 4.96 -18.18 -17.55
CA THR A 602 4.90 -19.63 -17.85
C THR A 602 5.85 -20.49 -17.03
#